data_AF-A0A6B3F3R4-F1
#
_entry.id   AF-A0A6B3F3R4-F1
#
_cell.length_a   1.000
_cell.length_b   1.000
_cell.length_c   1.000
_cell.angle_alpha   90.00
_cell.angle_beta   90.00
_cell.angle_gamma   90.00
#
_symmetry.space_group_name_H-M   'P 1'
#
loop_
_entity.id
_entity.type
_entity.pdbx_description
1 polymer ?
#
loop_
_entity_poly.entity_id
_entity_poly.type
_entity_poly.pdbx_seq_one_letter_code
_entity_poly.pdbx_strand_id
1 'polypeptide(L)' 'GWGLGSYCNYTADPGIKQDHGFQAPVKPGVKFHDLLVVSLGGMGQYNHVINNTGGATSGTSTVPSTVTSFP' A
#
# COMPACT_ATOMS: atom_id res chain seq x y z
N GLY A 1 -1.08 10.96 10.06
CA GLY A 1 -1.14 11.49 8.67
C GLY A 1 -2.54 11.33 8.13
N TRP A 2 -2.90 12.08 7.10
CA TRP A 2 -4.23 12.03 6.47
C TRP A 2 -4.08 11.96 4.96
N GLY A 3 -4.83 11.07 4.30
CA GLY A 3 -4.94 11.02 2.84
C GLY A 3 -3.60 10.78 2.14
N LEU A 4 -2.97 9.62 2.37
CA LEU A 4 -1.67 9.30 1.78
C LEU A 4 -1.77 8.14 0.79
N GLY A 5 -1.06 8.24 -0.33
CA GLY A 5 -0.99 7.20 -1.36
C GLY A 5 0.44 6.85 -1.72
N SER A 6 0.69 5.55 -1.94
CA SER A 6 1.94 5.01 -2.49
C SER A 6 1.63 4.16 -3.72
N TYR A 7 2.42 4.32 -4.78
CA TYR A 7 2.17 3.71 -6.09
C TYR A 7 3.42 2.96 -6.56
N CYS A 8 3.25 1.74 -7.07
CA CYS A 8 4.34 1.00 -7.71
C CYS A 8 4.13 0.89 -9.21
N ASN A 9 5.25 0.97 -9.94
CA ASN A 9 5.32 0.73 -11.39
C ASN A 9 6.69 0.15 -11.74
N TYR A 10 6.93 -1.10 -11.35
CA TYR A 10 8.19 -1.81 -11.57
C TYR A 10 8.26 -2.41 -12.97
N THR A 11 8.18 -1.59 -14.01
CA THR A 11 8.19 -2.06 -15.41
C THR A 11 9.46 -2.83 -15.78
N ALA A 12 10.58 -2.55 -15.12
CA ALA A 12 11.83 -3.28 -15.32
C ALA A 12 11.78 -4.72 -14.78
N ASP A 13 11.00 -4.97 -13.72
CA ASP A 13 10.73 -6.29 -13.17
C ASP A 13 9.35 -6.32 -12.49
N PRO A 14 8.29 -6.69 -13.25
CA PRO A 14 6.93 -6.74 -12.71
C PRO A 14 6.71 -7.82 -11.64
N GLY A 15 7.68 -8.73 -11.45
CA GLY A 15 7.63 -9.77 -10.42
C GLY A 15 7.88 -9.26 -9.01
N ILE A 16 8.43 -8.04 -8.86
CA ILE A 16 8.75 -7.45 -7.56
C ILE A 16 7.49 -7.31 -6.68
N LYS A 17 7.66 -7.72 -5.42
CA LYS A 17 6.68 -7.51 -4.35
C LYS A 17 7.23 -6.48 -3.36
N GLN A 18 6.55 -5.34 -3.28
CA GLN A 18 6.79 -4.40 -2.18
C GLN A 18 5.97 -4.86 -0.97
N ASP A 19 6.59 -4.93 0.20
CA ASP A 19 5.90 -5.46 1.36
C ASP A 19 4.74 -4.54 1.81
N HIS A 20 5.01 -3.24 1.96
CA HIS A 20 4.00 -2.24 2.30
C HIS A 20 4.37 -0.86 1.74
N GLY A 21 3.36 0.00 1.55
CA GLY A 21 3.57 1.40 1.15
C GLY A 21 4.00 2.29 2.30
N PHE A 22 3.61 1.95 3.53
CA PHE A 22 3.89 2.73 4.72
C PHE A 22 4.36 1.83 5.87
N GLN A 23 5.26 2.34 6.71
CA GLN A 23 5.66 1.68 7.94
C GLN A 23 5.60 2.66 9.11
N ALA A 24 4.98 2.26 10.21
CA ALA A 24 4.93 3.08 11.42
C ALA A 24 4.83 2.21 12.69
N PRO A 25 5.27 2.73 13.86
CA PRO A 25 5.04 2.06 15.14
C PRO A 25 3.55 1.96 15.49
N VAL A 26 3.14 0.82 16.07
CA VAL A 26 1.80 0.65 16.67
C VAL A 26 1.85 1.15 18.10
N LYS A 27 1.63 2.45 18.30
CA LYS A 27 1.69 3.12 19.61
C LYS A 27 0.63 4.22 19.70
N PRO A 28 0.15 4.55 20.92
CA PRO A 28 -0.73 5.71 21.12
C PRO A 28 -0.13 6.98 20.51
N GLY A 29 -0.95 7.76 19.81
CA GLY A 29 -0.57 9.05 19.21
C GLY A 29 0.07 8.98 17.82
N VAL A 30 0.59 7.82 17.39
CA VAL A 30 0.96 7.61 15.98
C VAL A 30 -0.32 7.18 15.28
N LYS A 31 -0.94 8.03 14.47
CA LYS A 31 -2.19 7.71 13.75
C LYS A 31 -2.16 8.11 12.29
N PHE A 32 -2.93 7.42 11.48
CA PHE A 32 -3.13 7.60 10.05
C PHE A 32 -4.60 7.40 9.70
N HIS A 33 -5.04 8.15 8.70
CA HIS A 33 -6.39 8.14 8.19
C HIS A 33 -6.33 8.10 6.68
N ASP A 34 -7.12 7.21 6.08
CA ASP A 34 -7.28 7.08 4.63
C ASP A 34 -5.97 6.89 3.88
N LEU A 35 -5.32 5.75 4.11
CA LEU A 35 -4.15 5.28 3.37
C LEU A 35 -4.57 4.42 2.18
N LEU A 36 -3.79 4.49 1.11
CA LEU A 36 -3.92 3.59 -0.03
C LEU A 36 -2.58 3.18 -0.63
N VAL A 37 -2.54 1.98 -1.20
CA VAL A 37 -1.48 1.54 -2.11
C VAL A 37 -2.08 1.06 -3.43
N VAL A 38 -1.36 1.27 -4.52
CA VAL A 38 -1.84 0.99 -5.87
C VAL A 38 -0.70 0.42 -6.72
N SER A 39 -0.98 -0.67 -7.44
CA SER A 39 -0.14 -1.12 -8.55
C SER A 39 -0.63 -0.49 -9.85
N LEU A 40 0.26 0.20 -10.56
CA LEU A 40 -0.07 0.79 -11.86
C LEU A 40 0.06 -0.29 -12.95
N GLY A 41 -1.07 -0.70 -13.53
CA GLY A 41 -1.08 -1.66 -14.64
C GLY A 41 -0.60 -3.08 -14.27
N GLY A 42 -0.50 -3.42 -12.99
CA GLY A 42 0.03 -4.71 -12.53
C GLY A 42 1.56 -4.82 -12.54
N MET A 43 2.27 -3.70 -12.69
CA MET A 43 3.74 -3.66 -12.74
C MET A 43 4.32 -3.67 -11.33
N GLY A 44 4.46 -4.86 -10.76
CA GLY A 44 4.72 -5.06 -9.33
C GLY A 44 3.44 -5.12 -8.51
N GLN A 45 3.54 -5.53 -7.24
CA GLN A 45 2.39 -5.52 -6.32
C GLN A 45 2.83 -5.19 -4.89
N TYR A 46 1.91 -4.66 -4.10
CA TYR A 46 2.05 -4.55 -2.65
C TYR A 46 1.48 -5.78 -1.95
N ASN A 47 2.10 -6.24 -0.86
CA ASN A 47 1.49 -7.24 0.03
C ASN A 47 0.50 -6.60 1.01
N HIS A 48 0.78 -5.39 1.48
CA HIS A 48 -0.02 -4.65 2.45
C HIS A 48 -0.04 -3.14 2.18
N VAL A 49 -0.97 -2.42 2.83
CA VAL A 49 -1.02 -0.96 2.77
C VAL A 49 0.01 -0.37 3.73
N ILE A 50 -0.07 -0.76 5.01
CA ILE A 50 0.80 -0.27 6.10
C ILE A 50 1.19 -1.41 7.05
N ASN A 51 2.49 -1.55 7.35
CA ASN A 51 3.01 -2.71 8.10
C ASN A 51 2.43 -4.03 7.52
N ASN A 52 1.64 -4.76 8.32
CA ASN A 52 0.96 -6.01 7.92
C ASN A 52 -0.57 -5.83 7.75
N THR A 53 -1.05 -4.59 7.65
CA THR A 53 -2.47 -4.22 7.60
C THR A 53 -2.86 -3.72 6.21
N GLY A 54 -4.07 -4.11 5.77
CA GLY A 54 -4.57 -3.84 4.43
C GLY A 54 -4.27 -4.99 3.46
N GLY A 55 -5.15 -5.16 2.48
CA GLY A 55 -5.01 -6.23 1.48
C GLY A 55 -3.89 -5.95 0.49
N ALA A 56 -3.41 -7.01 -0.17
CA ALA A 56 -2.48 -6.89 -1.28
C ALA A 56 -3.16 -6.22 -2.48
N THR A 57 -2.38 -5.54 -3.31
CA THR A 57 -2.84 -5.20 -4.67
C THR A 57 -2.78 -6.46 -5.54
N SER A 58 -3.64 -6.54 -6.55
CA SER A 58 -3.69 -7.69 -7.44
C SER A 58 -4.22 -7.33 -8.81
N GLY A 59 -3.97 -8.20 -9.79
CA GLY A 59 -4.37 -7.99 -11.18
C GLY A 59 -3.64 -6.82 -11.84
N THR A 60 -4.13 -6.45 -13.02
CA THR A 60 -3.58 -5.36 -13.85
C THR A 60 -4.45 -4.10 -13.84
N SER A 61 -5.68 -4.21 -13.35
CA SER A 61 -6.54 -3.05 -13.10
C SER A 61 -5.96 -2.22 -11.96
N THR A 62 -5.78 -0.93 -12.17
CA THR A 62 -5.24 0.04 -11.20
C THR A 62 -6.25 0.33 -10.08
N VAL A 63 -6.57 -0.69 -9.28
CA VAL A 63 -7.54 -0.62 -8.18
C VAL A 63 -6.77 -0.42 -6.86
N PRO A 64 -7.09 0.62 -6.08
CA PRO A 64 -6.47 0.84 -4.78
C PRO A 64 -6.82 -0.24 -3.75
N SER A 65 -5.82 -0.66 -2.98
CA SER A 65 -6.04 -1.28 -1.66
C SER A 65 -5.97 -0.19 -0.60
N THR A 66 -6.89 -0.21 0.37
CA THR A 66 -7.08 0.91 1.31
C THR A 66 -7.09 0.47 2.77
N VAL A 67 -6.71 1.40 3.65
CA VAL A 67 -6.87 1.33 5.11
C VAL A 67 -7.37 2.68 5.57
N THR A 68 -8.61 2.76 6.09
CA THR A 68 -9.24 4.03 6.48
C THR A 68 -8.74 4.57 7.81
N SER A 69 -8.21 3.72 8.70
CA SER A 69 -7.64 4.12 9.98
C SER A 69 -6.47 3.20 10.37
N PHE A 70 -5.40 3.77 10.93
CA PHE A 70 -4.26 3.04 11.49
C PHE A 70 -3.58 3.85 12.61
N PRO A 71 -2.92 3.24 13.61
CA PRO A 71 -3.19 1.90 14.06
C PRO A 71 -4.66 1.81 14.47
#